data_AF-A0A952PKQ9-F1
#
_entry.id   AF-A0A952PKQ9-F1
#
_cell.length_a   1.000
_cell.length_b   1.000
_cell.length_c   1.000
_cell.angle_alpha   90.00
_cell.angle_beta   90.00
_cell.angle_gamma   90.00
#
_symmetry.space_group_name_H-M   'P 1'
#
loop_
_entity.id
_entity.type
_entity.pdbx_description
1 polymer ?
#
loop_
_entity_poly.entity_id
_entity_poly.type
_entity_poly.pdbx_seq_one_letter_code
_entity_poly.pdbx_strand_id
1 'polypeptide(L)'
;MPVTLQVRMHSKTIRVLSPLAYLFRLIEAATRIALSIVVALILGTSCNQGAVFADDSEPAVSKETGELTAQNPAITEWFDKYDQIRNDAEMSLVEKLKYGSALKKALKSGGTLSTSAEKFVKRMVEKYATAAAALSALTPPPEVRALQQGYVQYFNEMEKSFSECLNSGEVKSTDLAAKASAKERIENLDDANKKLDENLRKKFDIPKHNHS
;
A
#
# COMPACT_ATOMS: atom_id res chain seq x y z
N MET A 1 -29.62 73.06 -40.38
CA MET A 1 -29.74 71.62 -40.73
C MET A 1 -29.56 70.81 -39.44
N PRO A 2 -30.59 70.10 -38.95
CA PRO A 2 -30.48 69.37 -37.69
C PRO A 2 -29.81 68.01 -37.89
N VAL A 3 -28.84 67.70 -37.04
CA VAL A 3 -28.11 66.42 -37.01
C VAL A 3 -28.85 65.46 -36.08
N THR A 4 -29.37 64.36 -36.62
CA THR A 4 -30.07 63.31 -35.88
C THR A 4 -29.05 62.36 -35.23
N LEU A 5 -29.03 62.34 -33.89
CA LEU A 5 -28.15 61.50 -33.08
C LEU A 5 -28.82 60.13 -32.85
N GLN A 6 -28.26 59.08 -33.45
CA GLN A 6 -28.79 57.71 -33.35
C GLN A 6 -28.13 56.99 -32.14
N VAL A 7 -28.87 56.85 -31.04
CA VAL A 7 -28.42 56.12 -29.83
C VAL A 7 -28.71 54.62 -30.00
N ARG A 8 -27.65 53.82 -30.16
CA ARG A 8 -27.71 52.36 -30.32
C ARG A 8 -27.62 51.67 -28.95
N MET A 9 -28.77 51.33 -28.35
CA MET A 9 -28.81 50.54 -27.12
C MET A 9 -28.43 49.09 -27.38
N HIS A 10 -27.31 48.63 -26.80
CA HIS A 10 -26.92 47.21 -26.78
C HIS A 10 -27.62 46.50 -25.62
N SER A 11 -28.64 45.70 -25.96
CA SER A 11 -29.28 44.77 -25.03
C SER A 11 -28.33 43.62 -24.70
N LYS A 12 -27.78 43.61 -23.48
CA LYS A 12 -26.96 42.49 -22.98
C LYS A 12 -27.90 41.38 -22.49
N THR A 13 -27.99 40.30 -23.26
CA THR A 13 -28.69 39.08 -22.86
C THR A 13 -27.95 38.42 -21.69
N ILE A 14 -28.50 38.53 -20.48
CA ILE A 14 -28.04 37.79 -19.30
C ILE A 14 -28.51 36.34 -19.46
N ARG A 15 -27.60 35.44 -19.85
CA ARG A 15 -27.85 33.99 -19.83
C ARG A 15 -27.91 33.52 -18.38
N VAL A 16 -29.12 33.34 -17.87
CA VAL A 16 -29.38 32.72 -16.58
C VAL A 16 -29.01 31.23 -16.70
N LEU A 17 -27.83 30.86 -16.22
CA LEU A 17 -27.40 29.46 -16.12
C LEU A 17 -28.36 28.71 -15.18
N SER A 18 -28.91 27.60 -15.65
CA SER A 18 -29.88 26.84 -14.88
C SER A 18 -29.24 26.33 -13.57
N PRO A 19 -30.00 26.31 -12.46
CA PRO A 19 -29.49 25.82 -11.16
C PRO A 19 -28.99 24.37 -11.22
N LEU A 20 -29.44 23.57 -12.19
CA LEU A 20 -28.95 22.22 -12.45
C LEU A 20 -27.50 22.20 -12.99
N ALA A 21 -27.09 23.19 -13.79
CA ALA A 21 -25.71 23.29 -14.28
C ALA A 21 -24.73 23.66 -13.15
N TYR A 22 -25.22 24.35 -12.11
CA TYR A 22 -24.43 24.72 -10.93
C TYR A 22 -24.15 23.50 -10.04
N LEU A 23 -25.15 22.62 -9.86
CA LEU A 23 -24.99 21.36 -9.13
C LEU A 23 -24.00 20.41 -9.81
N PHE A 24 -24.04 20.29 -11.15
CA PHE A 24 -23.07 19.48 -11.89
C PHE A 24 -21.62 19.99 -11.73
N ARG A 25 -21.40 21.31 -11.76
CA ARG A 25 -20.06 21.89 -11.53
C ARG A 25 -19.58 21.75 -10.09
N LEU A 26 -20.49 21.74 -9.11
CA LEU A 26 -20.13 21.52 -7.70
C LEU A 26 -19.64 20.08 -7.45
N ILE A 27 -20.27 19.08 -8.11
CA ILE A 27 -19.89 17.66 -8.02
C ILE A 27 -18.53 17.40 -8.72
N GLU A 28 -18.28 18.01 -9.89
CA GLU A 28 -16.97 17.92 -10.55
C GLU A 28 -15.84 18.59 -9.75
N ALA A 29 -16.12 19.69 -9.04
CA ALA A 29 -15.12 20.35 -8.20
C ALA A 29 -14.78 19.53 -6.94
N ALA A 30 -15.79 18.92 -6.29
CA ALA A 30 -15.58 18.09 -5.11
C ALA A 30 -14.75 16.82 -5.41
N THR A 31 -14.97 16.19 -6.56
CA THR A 31 -14.23 15.00 -6.98
C THR A 31 -12.76 15.29 -7.32
N ARG A 32 -12.44 16.49 -7.83
CA ARG A 32 -11.05 16.91 -8.11
C ARG A 32 -10.23 17.21 -6.85
N ILE A 33 -10.88 17.71 -5.79
CA ILE A 33 -10.23 17.98 -4.50
C ILE A 33 -9.91 16.66 -3.79
N ALA A 34 -10.84 15.69 -3.78
CA ALA A 34 -10.61 14.36 -3.21
C ALA A 34 -9.45 13.60 -3.91
N LEU A 35 -9.31 13.74 -5.24
CA LEU A 35 -8.25 13.08 -6.00
C LEU A 35 -6.85 13.68 -5.73
N SER A 36 -6.77 14.96 -5.33
CA SER A 36 -5.48 15.61 -5.04
C SER A 36 -4.92 15.24 -3.67
N ILE A 37 -5.78 14.98 -2.68
CA ILE A 37 -5.36 14.58 -1.32
C ILE A 37 -4.77 13.16 -1.34
N VAL A 38 -5.34 12.25 -2.14
CA VAL A 38 -4.82 10.88 -2.27
C VAL A 38 -3.46 10.84 -2.99
N VAL A 39 -3.22 11.75 -3.94
CA VAL A 39 -1.92 11.83 -4.63
C VAL A 39 -0.82 12.42 -3.75
N ALA A 40 -1.14 13.32 -2.80
CA ALA A 40 -0.18 13.85 -1.83
C ALA A 40 0.25 12.81 -0.78
N LEU A 41 -0.65 11.91 -0.39
CA LEU A 41 -0.37 10.80 0.54
C LEU A 41 0.51 9.69 -0.07
N ILE A 42 0.64 9.62 -1.40
CA ILE A 42 1.43 8.58 -2.09
C ILE A 42 2.92 8.98 -2.23
N LEU A 43 3.30 10.24 -1.96
CA LEU A 43 4.65 10.76 -2.22
C LEU A 43 5.38 11.36 -1.01
N GLY A 44 4.79 11.35 0.18
CA GLY A 44 5.35 12.10 1.31
C GLY A 44 5.25 11.37 2.65
N THR A 45 6.12 10.39 2.88
CA THR A 45 6.56 10.00 4.24
C THR A 45 7.95 9.35 4.16
N SER A 46 8.93 10.19 3.84
CA SER A 46 10.34 9.94 4.11
C SER A 46 10.64 10.38 5.54
N CYS A 47 11.30 9.49 6.29
CA CYS A 47 12.17 9.72 7.44
C CYS A 47 11.66 10.64 8.57
N ASN A 48 11.44 10.04 9.76
CA ASN A 48 11.85 10.72 10.98
C ASN A 48 12.56 9.77 11.96
N GLN A 49 13.82 10.12 12.21
CA GLN A 49 14.68 9.58 13.26
C GLN A 49 14.30 10.21 14.60
N GLY A 50 14.41 9.40 15.67
CA GLY A 50 14.96 9.85 16.94
C GLY A 50 14.01 10.57 17.91
N ALA A 51 13.61 9.85 18.96
CA ALA A 51 13.64 10.39 20.31
C ALA A 51 13.81 9.23 21.31
N VAL A 52 15.02 9.19 21.86
CA VAL A 52 15.45 8.39 23.00
C VAL A 52 14.71 8.90 24.23
N PHE A 53 14.04 8.01 24.97
CA PHE A 53 13.77 8.22 26.39
C PHE A 53 14.05 6.91 27.14
N ALA A 54 15.14 6.95 27.90
CA ALA A 54 15.40 6.01 28.97
C ALA A 54 14.39 6.26 30.08
N ASP A 55 13.81 5.19 30.63
CA ASP A 55 13.17 5.24 31.95
C ASP A 55 13.51 3.94 32.68
N ASP A 56 14.35 4.09 33.70
CA ASP A 56 14.71 3.11 34.70
C ASP A 56 13.49 2.88 35.60
N SER A 57 12.99 1.63 35.67
CA SER A 57 12.20 1.14 36.81
C SER A 57 12.03 -0.38 36.74
N GLU A 58 12.88 -1.08 37.49
CA GLU A 58 12.65 -2.45 37.96
C GLU A 58 11.52 -2.45 39.01
N PRO A 59 10.69 -3.50 39.09
CA PRO A 59 10.99 -4.46 40.15
C PRO A 59 10.76 -5.94 39.77
N ALA A 60 11.58 -6.78 40.40
CA ALA A 60 11.64 -8.22 40.31
C ALA A 60 10.33 -8.96 40.68
N VAL A 61 9.92 -9.91 39.84
CA VAL A 61 9.12 -11.09 40.22
C VAL A 61 9.55 -12.32 39.40
N SER A 62 10.23 -13.23 40.10
CA SER A 62 10.14 -14.70 40.06
C SER A 62 10.20 -15.48 38.74
N LYS A 63 11.41 -16.01 38.48
CA LYS A 63 11.75 -17.40 38.13
C LYS A 63 10.71 -18.26 37.37
N GLU A 64 10.98 -18.43 36.08
CA GLU A 64 11.21 -19.73 35.41
C GLU A 64 12.15 -19.48 34.22
N THR A 65 13.44 -19.27 34.50
CA THR A 65 14.48 -19.09 33.47
C THR A 65 15.05 -20.45 33.07
N GLY A 66 14.27 -21.21 32.31
CA GLY A 66 14.79 -22.32 31.52
C GLY A 66 15.44 -21.78 30.25
N GLU A 67 16.77 -21.69 30.25
CA GLU A 67 17.63 -21.88 29.06
C GLU A 67 17.19 -21.18 27.76
N LEU A 68 17.24 -19.84 27.72
CA LEU A 68 16.89 -19.02 26.54
C LEU A 68 18.08 -18.26 25.93
N THR A 69 19.32 -18.63 26.25
CA THR A 69 20.53 -17.94 25.77
C THR A 69 21.47 -18.83 24.96
N ALA A 70 20.98 -19.95 24.44
CA ALA A 70 21.62 -20.63 23.32
C ALA A 70 20.79 -20.30 22.07
N GLN A 71 21.41 -19.64 21.08
CA GLN A 71 20.83 -19.43 19.76
C GLN A 71 20.21 -20.74 19.29
N ASN A 72 18.87 -20.81 19.19
CA ASN A 72 18.20 -22.00 18.72
C ASN A 72 18.49 -22.13 17.22
N PRO A 73 19.31 -23.12 16.79
CA PRO A 73 19.78 -23.19 15.41
C PRO A 73 18.62 -23.35 14.42
N ALA A 74 17.52 -23.99 14.84
CA ALA A 74 16.34 -24.15 14.01
C ALA A 74 15.60 -22.82 13.75
N ILE A 75 15.63 -21.88 14.71
CA ILE A 75 15.03 -20.56 14.54
C ILE A 75 15.89 -19.73 13.58
N THR A 76 17.21 -19.74 13.75
CA THR A 76 18.13 -19.05 12.85
C THR A 76 18.00 -19.56 11.41
N GLU A 77 18.03 -20.87 11.20
CA GLU A 77 17.88 -21.47 9.87
C GLU A 77 16.51 -21.15 9.25
N TRP A 78 15.46 -21.09 10.07
CA TRP A 78 14.14 -20.68 9.60
C TRP A 78 14.14 -19.23 9.13
N PHE A 79 14.75 -18.31 9.89
CA PHE A 79 14.84 -16.90 9.53
C PHE A 79 15.66 -16.68 8.25
N ASP A 80 16.73 -17.45 8.01
CA ASP A 80 17.50 -17.38 6.77
C ASP A 80 16.63 -17.67 5.53
N LYS A 81 15.83 -18.76 5.59
CA LYS A 81 14.90 -19.13 4.51
C LYS A 81 13.77 -18.13 4.35
N TYR A 82 13.21 -17.69 5.47
CA TYR A 82 12.15 -16.70 5.51
C TYR A 82 12.61 -15.35 4.92
N ASP A 83 13.82 -14.90 5.22
CA ASP A 83 14.40 -13.66 4.71
C ASP A 83 14.63 -13.75 3.20
N GLN A 84 15.12 -14.89 2.72
CA GLN A 84 15.22 -15.13 1.28
C GLN A 84 13.86 -14.98 0.58
N ILE A 85 12.81 -15.63 1.10
CA ILE A 85 11.46 -15.55 0.52
C ILE A 85 10.94 -14.11 0.53
N ARG A 86 11.18 -13.36 1.60
CA ARG A 86 10.73 -11.96 1.68
C ARG A 86 11.46 -11.06 0.69
N ASN A 87 12.76 -11.23 0.52
CA ASN A 87 13.55 -10.49 -0.47
C ASN A 87 13.08 -10.79 -1.88
N ASP A 88 12.89 -12.08 -2.16
CA ASP A 88 12.43 -12.56 -3.45
C ASP A 88 11.02 -12.06 -3.75
N ALA A 89 10.20 -11.73 -2.74
CA ALA A 89 8.87 -11.16 -2.89
C ALA A 89 8.85 -9.61 -2.96
N GLU A 90 9.89 -8.92 -2.48
CA GLU A 90 9.90 -7.47 -2.35
C GLU A 90 9.87 -6.75 -3.71
N MET A 91 9.04 -5.71 -3.84
CA MET A 91 9.08 -4.84 -5.02
C MET A 91 10.18 -3.80 -4.86
N SER A 92 11.04 -3.70 -5.87
CA SER A 92 12.04 -2.64 -5.92
C SER A 92 11.37 -1.26 -6.00
N LEU A 93 12.08 -0.22 -5.55
CA LEU A 93 11.59 1.17 -5.65
C LEU A 93 11.24 1.54 -7.10
N VAL A 94 12.04 1.09 -8.07
CA VAL A 94 11.80 1.33 -9.50
C VAL A 94 10.49 0.70 -9.95
N GLU A 95 10.18 -0.51 -9.50
CA GLU A 95 8.93 -1.21 -9.80
C GLU A 95 7.72 -0.51 -9.14
N LYS A 96 7.84 -0.12 -7.87
CA LYS A 96 6.84 0.68 -7.15
C LYS A 96 6.47 1.95 -7.93
N LEU A 97 7.48 2.72 -8.37
CA LEU A 97 7.29 3.97 -9.12
C LEU A 97 6.68 3.74 -10.51
N LYS A 98 7.18 2.74 -11.25
CA LYS A 98 6.64 2.40 -12.58
C LYS A 98 5.19 1.98 -12.50
N TYR A 99 4.85 1.13 -11.53
CA TYR A 99 3.48 0.67 -11.32
C TYR A 99 2.55 1.82 -10.90
N GLY A 100 2.95 2.64 -9.93
CA GLY A 100 2.15 3.78 -9.50
C GLY A 100 1.87 4.76 -10.63
N SER A 101 2.86 5.03 -11.49
CA SER A 101 2.69 5.86 -12.69
C SER A 101 1.72 5.24 -13.70
N ALA A 102 1.83 3.93 -13.94
CA ALA A 102 0.96 3.22 -14.88
C ALA A 102 -0.50 3.17 -14.39
N LEU A 103 -0.72 2.91 -13.09
CA LEU A 103 -2.05 2.90 -12.49
C LEU A 103 -2.71 4.29 -12.54
N LYS A 104 -1.93 5.34 -12.24
CA LYS A 104 -2.40 6.73 -12.34
C LYS A 104 -2.79 7.10 -13.77
N LYS A 105 -2.05 6.61 -14.78
CA LYS A 105 -2.41 6.79 -16.20
C LYS A 105 -3.69 6.03 -16.54
N ALA A 106 -3.81 4.77 -16.13
CA ALA A 106 -5.00 3.95 -16.35
C ALA A 106 -6.27 4.62 -15.77
N LEU A 107 -6.20 5.12 -14.52
CA LEU A 107 -7.30 5.87 -13.90
C LEU A 107 -7.69 7.13 -14.68
N LYS A 108 -6.73 7.80 -15.33
CA LYS A 108 -7.00 8.99 -16.16
C LYS A 108 -7.57 8.64 -17.55
N SER A 109 -7.22 7.48 -18.09
CA SER A 109 -7.59 7.04 -19.45
C SER A 109 -8.83 6.13 -19.48
N GLY A 110 -9.67 6.15 -18.44
CA GLY A 110 -10.90 5.35 -18.42
C GLY A 110 -10.72 3.91 -17.91
N GLY A 111 -9.64 3.62 -17.19
CA GLY A 111 -9.44 2.36 -16.46
C GLY A 111 -8.54 1.34 -17.14
N THR A 112 -8.24 1.46 -18.42
CA THR A 112 -7.46 0.45 -19.15
C THR A 112 -5.98 0.46 -18.75
N LEU A 113 -5.45 -0.70 -18.36
CA LEU A 113 -4.03 -0.89 -18.12
C LEU A 113 -3.27 -0.99 -19.45
N SER A 114 -2.09 -0.36 -19.53
CA SER A 114 -1.19 -0.62 -20.66
C SER A 114 -0.69 -2.06 -20.63
N THR A 115 -0.37 -2.66 -21.77
CA THR A 115 0.20 -4.02 -21.86
C THR A 115 1.44 -4.22 -20.97
N SER A 116 2.28 -3.18 -20.81
CA SER A 116 3.43 -3.25 -19.91
C SER A 116 3.02 -3.32 -18.43
N ALA A 117 1.93 -2.65 -18.07
CA ALA A 117 1.39 -2.67 -16.70
C ALA A 117 0.68 -4.00 -16.42
N GLU A 118 -0.07 -4.54 -17.37
CA GLU A 118 -0.65 -5.88 -17.24
C GLU A 118 0.41 -6.96 -17.04
N LYS A 119 1.49 -6.93 -17.84
CA LYS A 119 2.64 -7.84 -17.67
C LYS A 119 3.29 -7.70 -16.29
N PHE A 120 3.39 -6.48 -15.78
CA PHE A 120 3.90 -6.22 -14.44
C PHE A 120 2.97 -6.82 -13.37
N VAL A 121 1.66 -6.55 -13.46
CA VAL A 121 0.67 -7.06 -12.51
C VAL A 121 0.65 -8.60 -12.51
N LYS A 122 0.68 -9.25 -13.68
CA LYS A 122 0.78 -10.72 -13.79
C LYS A 122 1.99 -11.28 -13.06
N ARG A 123 3.16 -10.65 -13.26
CA ARG A 123 4.39 -11.03 -12.55
C ARG A 123 4.25 -10.87 -11.05
N MET A 124 3.59 -9.81 -10.58
CA MET A 124 3.38 -9.61 -9.14
C MET A 124 2.44 -10.65 -8.53
N VAL A 125 1.37 -11.03 -9.24
CA VAL A 125 0.49 -12.15 -8.82
C VAL A 125 1.32 -13.42 -8.66
N GLU A 126 2.09 -13.80 -9.68
CA GLU A 126 2.95 -14.99 -9.64
C GLU A 126 3.99 -14.91 -8.51
N LYS A 127 4.59 -13.74 -8.30
CA LYS A 127 5.61 -13.48 -7.27
C LYS A 127 5.05 -13.68 -5.86
N TYR A 128 3.88 -13.11 -5.57
CA TYR A 128 3.24 -13.27 -4.26
C TYR A 128 2.66 -14.66 -4.04
N ALA A 129 2.08 -15.28 -5.06
CA ALA A 129 1.63 -16.67 -4.98
C ALA A 129 2.80 -17.62 -4.67
N THR A 130 3.94 -17.43 -5.35
CA THR A 130 5.17 -18.20 -5.11
C THR A 130 5.68 -17.98 -3.68
N ALA A 131 5.71 -16.73 -3.22
CA ALA A 131 6.15 -16.41 -1.86
C ALA A 131 5.24 -17.00 -0.78
N ALA A 132 3.91 -16.94 -0.97
CA ALA A 132 2.94 -17.56 -0.07
C ALA A 132 3.12 -19.08 0.00
N ALA A 133 3.27 -19.74 -1.14
CA ALA A 133 3.49 -21.18 -1.22
C ALA A 133 4.82 -21.60 -0.60
N ALA A 134 5.92 -20.90 -0.93
CA ALA A 134 7.25 -21.16 -0.39
C ALA A 134 7.28 -20.96 1.13
N LEU A 135 6.67 -19.88 1.63
CA LEU A 135 6.62 -19.59 3.06
C LEU A 135 5.76 -20.63 3.79
N SER A 136 4.62 -21.04 3.23
CA SER A 136 3.75 -22.08 3.80
C SER A 136 4.40 -23.46 3.84
N ALA A 137 5.33 -23.75 2.92
CA ALA A 137 6.05 -25.01 2.87
C ALA A 137 7.16 -25.12 3.94
N LEU A 138 7.58 -24.01 4.55
CA LEU A 138 8.51 -24.04 5.67
C LEU A 138 7.84 -24.69 6.89
N THR A 139 8.58 -25.53 7.61
CA THR A 139 8.15 -26.03 8.92
C THR A 139 8.56 -25.01 9.99
N PRO A 140 7.61 -24.23 10.57
CA PRO A 140 7.96 -23.21 11.54
C PRO A 140 8.22 -23.83 12.93
N PRO A 141 9.25 -23.37 13.64
CA PRO A 141 9.26 -23.44 15.10
C PRO A 141 7.97 -22.82 15.68
N PRO A 142 7.45 -23.31 16.82
CA PRO A 142 6.22 -22.81 17.43
C PRO A 142 6.21 -21.28 17.64
N GLU A 143 7.37 -20.70 17.93
CA GLU A 143 7.57 -19.29 18.28
C GLU A 143 7.40 -18.35 17.08
N VAL A 144 7.68 -18.83 15.86
CA VAL A 144 7.60 -18.02 14.62
C VAL A 144 6.35 -18.33 13.79
N ARG A 145 5.49 -19.26 14.24
CA ARG A 145 4.28 -19.68 13.51
C ARG A 145 3.32 -18.52 13.23
N ALA A 146 3.14 -17.63 14.21
CA ALA A 146 2.30 -16.44 14.03
C ALA A 146 2.85 -15.49 12.96
N LEU A 147 4.18 -15.34 12.91
CA LEU A 147 4.87 -14.52 11.91
C LEU A 147 4.70 -15.11 10.50
N GLN A 148 4.90 -16.43 10.37
CA GLN A 148 4.68 -17.14 9.12
C GLN A 148 3.25 -16.96 8.61
N GLN A 149 2.25 -17.21 9.47
CA GLN A 149 0.84 -17.08 9.11
C GLN A 149 0.49 -15.65 8.69
N GLY A 150 0.99 -14.65 9.42
CA GLY A 150 0.79 -13.25 9.10
C GLY A 150 1.37 -12.86 7.74
N TYR A 151 2.56 -13.32 7.39
CA TYR A 151 3.16 -13.04 6.08
C TYR A 151 2.53 -13.84 4.94
N VAL A 152 2.08 -15.08 5.18
CA VAL A 152 1.29 -15.83 4.20
C VAL A 152 -0.02 -15.08 3.90
N GLN A 153 -0.71 -14.59 4.93
CA GLN A 153 -1.92 -13.79 4.75
C GLN A 153 -1.64 -12.49 3.98
N TYR A 154 -0.56 -11.80 4.31
CA TYR A 154 -0.12 -10.61 3.58
C TYR A 154 0.11 -10.90 2.09
N PHE A 155 0.86 -11.96 1.76
CA PHE A 155 1.11 -12.33 0.37
C PHE A 155 -0.17 -12.70 -0.39
N ASN A 156 -1.09 -13.44 0.25
CA ASN A 156 -2.38 -13.76 -0.35
C ASN A 156 -3.25 -12.53 -0.62
N GLU A 157 -3.30 -11.56 0.30
CA GLU A 157 -4.03 -10.30 0.09
C GLU A 157 -3.40 -9.45 -1.02
N MET A 158 -2.07 -9.43 -1.10
CA MET A 158 -1.35 -8.78 -2.20
C MET A 158 -1.66 -9.44 -3.55
N GLU A 159 -1.54 -10.77 -3.64
CA GLU A 159 -1.89 -11.55 -4.83
C GLU A 159 -3.32 -11.26 -5.29
N LYS A 160 -4.27 -11.29 -4.35
CA LYS A 160 -5.68 -10.99 -4.62
C LYS A 160 -5.85 -9.57 -5.16
N SER A 161 -5.22 -8.57 -4.53
CA SER A 161 -5.30 -7.17 -4.95
C SER A 161 -4.77 -6.95 -6.38
N PHE A 162 -3.67 -7.60 -6.73
CA PHE A 162 -3.13 -7.56 -8.10
C PHE A 162 -4.00 -8.35 -9.10
N SER A 163 -4.54 -9.49 -8.70
CA SER A 163 -5.42 -10.32 -9.55
C SER A 163 -6.73 -9.61 -9.90
N GLU A 164 -7.31 -8.86 -8.94
CA GLU A 164 -8.48 -8.01 -9.19
C GLU A 164 -8.20 -6.94 -10.26
N CYS A 165 -6.96 -6.46 -10.36
CA CYS A 165 -6.55 -5.51 -11.40
C CYS A 165 -6.48 -6.16 -12.80
N LEU A 166 -6.27 -7.48 -12.89
CA LEU A 166 -6.27 -8.22 -14.17
C LEU A 166 -7.68 -8.62 -14.59
N ASN A 167 -8.46 -9.20 -13.68
CA ASN A 167 -9.76 -9.79 -13.97
C ASN A 167 -10.81 -8.74 -14.36
N SER A 168 -10.66 -7.52 -13.84
CA SER A 168 -11.58 -6.43 -14.15
C SER A 168 -11.32 -5.83 -15.54
N GLY A 169 -10.12 -5.96 -16.11
CA GLY A 169 -9.68 -5.28 -17.36
C GLY A 169 -9.68 -3.74 -17.30
N GLU A 170 -10.34 -3.18 -16.29
CA GLU A 170 -10.57 -1.77 -16.06
C GLU A 170 -10.41 -1.46 -14.57
N VAL A 171 -9.63 -0.45 -14.25
CA VAL A 171 -9.60 0.16 -12.92
C VAL A 171 -10.86 1.02 -12.76
N LYS A 172 -11.97 0.40 -12.38
CA LYS A 172 -13.24 1.10 -12.15
C LYS A 172 -13.14 2.05 -10.96
N SER A 173 -13.58 3.29 -11.13
CA SER A 173 -13.66 4.28 -10.06
C SER A 173 -14.70 3.91 -8.99
N THR A 174 -15.71 3.13 -9.35
CA THR A 174 -16.77 2.67 -8.42
C THR A 174 -16.27 1.72 -7.35
N ASP A 175 -15.11 1.07 -7.55
CA ASP A 175 -14.47 0.18 -6.57
C ASP A 175 -13.43 0.88 -5.68
N LEU A 176 -13.33 2.21 -5.73
CA LEU A 176 -12.36 2.97 -4.93
C LEU A 176 -12.45 2.66 -3.43
N ALA A 177 -13.67 2.48 -2.90
CA ALA A 177 -13.88 2.16 -1.49
C ALA A 177 -13.38 0.74 -1.13
N ALA A 178 -13.69 -0.25 -1.96
CA ALA A 178 -13.21 -1.62 -1.75
C ALA A 178 -11.67 -1.71 -1.85
N LYS A 179 -11.09 -1.00 -2.83
CA LYS A 179 -9.63 -0.90 -3.01
C LYS A 179 -8.94 -0.17 -1.85
N ALA A 180 -9.56 0.89 -1.33
CA ALA A 180 -9.06 1.58 -0.14
C ALA A 180 -9.05 0.68 1.09
N SER A 181 -10.14 -0.07 1.31
CA SER A 181 -10.23 -1.03 2.42
C SER A 181 -9.23 -2.18 2.27
N ALA A 182 -9.03 -2.71 1.07
CA ALA A 182 -8.00 -3.72 0.81
C ALA A 182 -6.60 -3.19 1.10
N LYS A 183 -6.29 -1.97 0.65
CA LYS A 183 -5.02 -1.29 0.94
C LYS A 183 -4.79 -1.15 2.45
N GLU A 184 -5.78 -0.65 3.19
CA GLU A 184 -5.70 -0.51 4.65
C GLU A 184 -5.45 -1.86 5.34
N ARG A 185 -6.13 -2.94 4.92
CA ARG A 185 -5.88 -4.28 5.46
C ARG A 185 -4.45 -4.76 5.21
N ILE A 186 -3.95 -4.56 3.99
CA ILE A 186 -2.58 -4.93 3.61
C ILE A 186 -1.55 -4.14 4.43
N GLU A 187 -1.76 -2.84 4.62
CA GLU A 187 -0.89 -1.98 5.43
C GLU A 187 -0.88 -2.40 6.90
N ASN A 188 -2.05 -2.68 7.47
CA ASN A 188 -2.16 -3.18 8.84
C ASN A 188 -1.47 -4.54 9.03
N LEU A 189 -1.58 -5.45 8.04
CA LEU A 189 -0.86 -6.72 8.05
C LEU A 189 0.65 -6.51 7.99
N ASP A 190 1.13 -5.65 7.09
CA ASP A 190 2.57 -5.35 6.96
C ASP A 190 3.13 -4.76 8.26
N ASP A 191 2.46 -3.79 8.87
CA ASP A 191 2.89 -3.17 10.13
C ASP A 191 2.88 -4.16 11.31
N ALA A 192 1.83 -4.98 11.42
CA ALA A 192 1.74 -6.00 12.47
C ALA A 192 2.87 -7.04 12.31
N ASN A 193 3.09 -7.50 11.08
CA ASN A 193 4.11 -8.48 10.75
C ASN A 193 5.52 -7.93 10.99
N LYS A 194 5.81 -6.68 10.60
CA LYS A 194 7.09 -6.00 10.87
C LYS A 194 7.37 -5.88 12.37
N LYS A 195 6.37 -5.49 13.16
CA LYS A 195 6.52 -5.41 14.63
C LYS A 195 6.82 -6.79 15.24
N LEU A 196 6.12 -7.83 14.78
CA LEU A 196 6.34 -9.19 15.25
C LEU A 196 7.73 -9.72 14.84
N ASP A 197 8.15 -9.48 13.59
CA ASP A 197 9.49 -9.77 13.07
C ASP A 197 10.57 -9.12 13.93
N GLU A 198 10.47 -7.81 14.19
CA GLU A 198 11.43 -7.09 15.04
C GLU A 198 11.49 -7.63 16.47
N ASN A 199 10.35 -7.97 17.06
CA ASN A 199 10.29 -8.53 18.41
C ASN A 199 10.93 -9.93 18.47
N LEU A 200 10.65 -10.80 17.50
CA LEU A 200 11.23 -12.14 17.43
C LEU A 200 12.74 -12.08 17.20
N ARG A 201 13.20 -11.20 16.31
CA ARG A 201 14.64 -11.01 16.06
C ARG A 201 15.39 -10.54 17.31
N LYS A 202 14.84 -9.56 18.02
CA LYS A 202 15.42 -9.12 19.31
C LYS A 202 15.44 -10.25 20.33
N LYS A 203 14.37 -11.04 20.41
CA LYS A 203 14.24 -12.15 21.36
C LYS A 203 15.27 -13.26 21.11
N PHE A 204 15.59 -13.55 19.85
CA PHE A 204 16.47 -14.65 19.46
C PHE A 204 17.86 -14.20 18.98
N ASP A 205 18.19 -12.93 19.17
CA ASP A 205 19.46 -12.32 18.71
C ASP A 205 19.75 -12.55 17.22
N ILE A 206 18.73 -12.35 16.38
CA ILE A 206 18.82 -12.52 14.93
C ILE A 206 19.04 -11.15 14.30
N PRO A 207 20.07 -10.97 13.47
CA PRO A 207 20.34 -9.70 12.84
C PRO A 207 19.16 -9.25 11.96
N LYS A 208 18.91 -7.94 11.93
CA LYS A 208 17.92 -7.37 11.02
C LYS A 208 18.45 -7.51 9.59
N HIS A 209 17.59 -7.99 8.70
CA HIS A 209 17.96 -8.09 7.30
C HIS A 209 18.00 -6.70 6.65
N ASN A 210 18.99 -6.49 5.77
CA ASN A 210 19.14 -5.23 5.02
C ASN A 210 18.21 -5.25 3.81
N HIS A 211 17.16 -4.42 3.84
CA HIS A 211 16.34 -4.16 2.66
C HIS A 211 17.19 -3.54 1.54
N SER A 212 17.03 -4.02 0.30
CA SER A 212 17.63 -3.43 -0.90
C SER A 212 16.75 -2.34 -1.52
#